data_AF-I1KLY1-F1
#
_entry.id   AF-I1KLY1-F1
#
_cell.length_a   1.000
_cell.length_b   1.000
_cell.length_c   1.000
_cell.angle_alpha   90.00
_cell.angle_beta   90.00
_cell.angle_gamma   90.00
#
_symmetry.space_group_name_H-M   'P 1'
#
loop_
_entity.id
_entity.type
_entity.pdbx_description
1 polymer ?
#
loop_
_entity_poly.entity_id
_entity_poly.type
_entity_poly.pdbx_seq_one_letter_code
_entity_poly.pdbx_strand_id
1 'polypeptide(L)'
;MADDLSSFAKDALLVKGLKSSTLVWRLIVLTLAMVSGVYICSICLKQIGTSSKIGFLDIKVVQKPCPEPNIEPWEIPFVHYPHPKTYSRAECACHPVRYFAILSMQRSGSGWFETFLNSHANISSNGEIFSVKVRRSNMSTITETLDTIYNLDWLSSASKNECTTAVGLKWMLNQGLMQHHEEIAEYFRIHGVSLIFLFRRNLLRRMVSVLANEYDRNAKLLNGTHKSHVHSPKEAEILAKYKPTINSTLLIAQLKQVNETTTKALEYFKSTRHIILYYEDIVKNRTKLRDVQDFLKVPQMDLKSRQVKIHKGSLSSQVENWNDISKALTGTPYESFIHEDYRR
;
A
#
# COMPACT_ATOMS: atom_id res chain seq x y z
N MET A 1 -17.02 -87.50 31.31
CA MET A 1 -16.59 -86.80 30.09
C MET A 1 -17.84 -86.57 29.24
N ALA A 2 -18.60 -85.51 29.50
CA ALA A 2 -19.88 -85.26 28.82
C ALA A 2 -20.15 -83.77 28.55
N ASP A 3 -19.16 -82.89 28.68
CA ASP A 3 -19.38 -81.43 28.56
C ASP A 3 -18.77 -80.77 27.31
N ASP A 4 -18.07 -81.52 26.44
CA ASP A 4 -17.36 -80.91 25.29
C ASP A 4 -18.13 -80.84 23.97
N LEU A 5 -19.36 -81.38 23.89
CA LEU A 5 -20.15 -81.31 22.65
C LEU A 5 -21.03 -80.05 22.53
N SER A 6 -21.19 -79.30 23.62
CA SER A 6 -22.04 -78.10 23.68
C SER A 6 -21.39 -76.85 23.07
N SER A 7 -20.06 -76.74 23.12
CA SER A 7 -19.32 -75.59 22.59
C SER A 7 -19.31 -75.55 21.06
N PHE A 8 -19.06 -76.69 20.40
CA PHE A 8 -18.99 -76.76 18.93
C PHE A 8 -20.32 -76.40 18.23
N ALA A 9 -21.47 -76.70 18.84
CA ALA A 9 -22.76 -76.35 18.27
C ALA A 9 -23.03 -74.83 18.31
N LYS A 10 -22.54 -74.13 19.33
CA LYS A 10 -22.65 -72.66 19.43
C LYS A 10 -21.73 -71.97 18.40
N ASP A 11 -20.51 -72.46 18.21
CA ASP A 11 -19.57 -71.86 17.26
C ASP A 11 -20.00 -72.05 15.80
N ALA A 12 -20.55 -73.21 15.43
CA ALA A 12 -21.04 -73.46 14.08
C ALA A 12 -22.27 -72.60 13.70
N LEU A 13 -23.14 -72.31 14.68
CA LEU A 13 -24.30 -71.42 14.48
C LEU A 13 -23.88 -69.95 14.34
N LEU A 14 -22.89 -69.50 15.11
CA LEU A 14 -22.32 -68.15 14.98
C LEU A 14 -21.64 -67.94 13.62
N VAL A 15 -20.90 -68.94 13.12
CA VAL A 15 -20.22 -68.84 11.80
C VAL A 15 -21.22 -68.85 10.64
N LYS A 16 -22.33 -69.61 10.72
CA LYS A 16 -23.39 -69.56 9.70
C LYS A 16 -24.21 -68.26 9.76
N GLY A 17 -24.47 -67.73 10.95
CA GLY A 17 -25.10 -66.41 11.12
C GLY A 17 -24.23 -65.25 10.64
N LEU A 18 -22.91 -65.36 10.78
CA LEU A 18 -21.98 -64.32 10.34
C LEU A 18 -21.86 -64.26 8.81
N LYS A 19 -21.94 -65.39 8.11
CA LYS A 19 -21.89 -65.42 6.63
C LYS A 19 -23.12 -64.78 5.99
N SER A 20 -24.33 -65.01 6.53
CA SER A 20 -25.54 -64.32 6.03
C SER A 20 -25.53 -62.84 6.42
N SER A 21 -25.09 -62.49 7.63
CA SER A 21 -24.92 -61.10 8.08
C SER A 21 -23.95 -60.33 7.18
N THR A 22 -22.81 -60.94 6.79
CA THR A 22 -21.84 -60.31 5.88
C THR A 22 -22.46 -60.06 4.51
N LEU A 23 -23.24 -61.02 3.99
CA LEU A 23 -23.90 -60.90 2.68
C LEU A 23 -24.98 -59.82 2.70
N VAL A 24 -25.78 -59.77 3.76
CA VAL A 24 -26.78 -58.71 3.99
C VAL A 24 -26.10 -57.35 4.12
N TRP A 25 -24.99 -57.27 4.85
CA TRP A 25 -24.25 -56.01 5.03
C TRP A 25 -23.61 -55.53 3.72
N ARG A 26 -23.04 -56.44 2.92
CA ARG A 26 -22.55 -56.13 1.57
C ARG A 26 -23.66 -55.63 0.68
N LEU A 27 -24.84 -56.25 0.73
CA LEU A 27 -26.02 -55.79 0.01
C LEU A 27 -26.42 -54.38 0.45
N ILE A 28 -26.56 -54.12 1.75
CA ILE A 28 -26.93 -52.80 2.29
C ILE A 28 -25.92 -51.72 1.86
N VAL A 29 -24.63 -52.00 1.95
CA VAL A 29 -23.57 -51.06 1.51
C VAL A 29 -23.63 -50.82 0.00
N LEU A 30 -23.86 -51.86 -0.80
CA LEU A 30 -24.06 -51.71 -2.25
C LEU A 30 -25.30 -50.87 -2.56
N THR A 31 -26.42 -51.07 -1.87
CA THR A 31 -27.63 -50.27 -2.06
C THR A 31 -27.39 -48.81 -1.68
N LEU A 32 -26.69 -48.54 -0.57
CA LEU A 32 -26.33 -47.18 -0.15
C LEU A 32 -25.36 -46.51 -1.13
N ALA A 33 -24.38 -47.25 -1.67
CA ALA A 33 -23.46 -46.76 -2.68
C ALA A 33 -24.19 -46.44 -4.01
N MET A 34 -25.16 -47.28 -4.40
CA MET A 34 -25.99 -47.03 -5.58
C MET A 34 -26.91 -45.83 -5.37
N VAL A 35 -27.56 -45.70 -4.21
CA VAL A 35 -28.44 -44.55 -3.89
C VAL A 35 -27.63 -43.25 -3.82
N SER A 36 -26.45 -43.26 -3.20
CA SER A 36 -25.57 -42.10 -3.16
C SER A 36 -25.00 -41.75 -4.54
N GLY A 37 -24.62 -42.74 -5.35
CA GLY A 37 -24.20 -42.55 -6.73
C GLY A 37 -25.31 -41.93 -7.59
N VAL A 38 -26.55 -42.42 -7.49
CA VAL A 38 -27.72 -41.86 -8.18
C VAL A 38 -28.03 -40.45 -7.67
N TYR A 39 -27.90 -40.20 -6.37
CA TYR A 39 -28.11 -38.87 -5.78
C TYR A 39 -27.07 -37.85 -6.25
N ILE A 40 -25.78 -38.21 -6.22
CA ILE A 40 -24.67 -37.39 -6.73
C ILE A 40 -24.86 -37.14 -8.23
N CYS A 41 -25.17 -38.19 -9.01
CA CYS A 41 -25.42 -38.07 -10.43
C CYS A 41 -26.66 -37.20 -10.72
N SER A 42 -27.70 -37.28 -9.91
CA SER A 42 -28.88 -36.40 -9.99
C SER A 42 -28.54 -34.95 -9.65
N ILE A 43 -27.66 -34.69 -8.67
CA ILE A 43 -27.14 -33.33 -8.40
C ILE A 43 -26.28 -32.84 -9.57
N CYS A 44 -25.40 -33.66 -10.13
CA CYS A 44 -24.58 -33.30 -11.28
C CYS A 44 -25.45 -33.05 -12.53
N LEU A 45 -26.44 -33.91 -12.80
CA LEU A 45 -27.41 -33.72 -13.89
C LEU A 45 -28.31 -32.51 -13.64
N LYS A 46 -28.68 -32.21 -12.40
CA LYS A 46 -29.34 -30.95 -12.06
C LYS A 46 -28.42 -29.77 -12.28
N GLN A 47 -27.12 -29.85 -11.95
CA GLN A 47 -26.13 -28.81 -12.24
C GLN A 47 -25.89 -28.63 -13.75
N ILE A 48 -25.94 -29.71 -14.54
CA ILE A 48 -25.85 -29.64 -16.01
C ILE A 48 -27.15 -29.09 -16.61
N GLY A 49 -28.31 -29.53 -16.08
CA GLY A 49 -29.64 -29.09 -16.50
C GLY A 49 -30.02 -27.68 -16.03
N THR A 50 -29.40 -27.17 -14.96
CA THR A 50 -29.43 -25.76 -14.59
C THR A 50 -28.29 -24.97 -15.25
N SER A 51 -27.18 -25.61 -15.64
CA SER A 51 -26.16 -24.99 -16.50
C SER A 51 -26.65 -24.70 -17.91
N SER A 52 -27.66 -25.42 -18.43
CA SER A 52 -28.26 -25.06 -19.73
C SER A 52 -29.18 -23.82 -19.64
N LYS A 53 -29.53 -23.35 -18.43
CA LYS A 53 -30.22 -22.07 -18.17
C LYS A 53 -29.35 -21.01 -17.48
N ILE A 54 -28.06 -21.29 -17.32
CA ILE A 54 -27.04 -20.29 -17.60
C ILE A 54 -26.82 -20.42 -19.11
N GLY A 55 -27.85 -20.27 -19.94
CA GLY A 55 -28.20 -18.92 -20.36
C GLY A 55 -26.88 -18.24 -20.56
N PHE A 56 -26.23 -18.50 -21.71
CA PHE A 56 -25.04 -17.79 -22.12
C PHE A 56 -25.30 -16.38 -21.62
N LEU A 57 -24.65 -15.97 -20.52
CA LEU A 57 -24.52 -14.56 -20.30
C LEU A 57 -24.05 -14.15 -21.67
N ASP A 58 -24.72 -13.19 -22.26
CA ASP A 58 -24.02 -12.31 -23.15
C ASP A 58 -22.77 -11.89 -22.36
N ILE A 59 -21.72 -12.70 -22.44
CA ILE A 59 -20.44 -12.28 -22.92
C ILE A 59 -20.82 -11.64 -24.24
N LYS A 60 -21.41 -10.42 -24.15
CA LYS A 60 -20.84 -9.27 -24.78
C LYS A 60 -19.37 -9.54 -24.61
N VAL A 61 -18.81 -10.19 -25.63
CA VAL A 61 -17.45 -9.97 -26.02
C VAL A 61 -17.49 -8.47 -26.12
N VAL A 62 -17.19 -7.81 -24.99
CA VAL A 62 -16.94 -6.39 -24.92
C VAL A 62 -15.91 -6.31 -26.02
N GLN A 63 -16.33 -5.80 -27.18
CA GLN A 63 -15.48 -5.63 -28.35
C GLN A 63 -14.14 -5.26 -27.75
N LYS A 64 -13.08 -6.08 -27.84
CA LYS A 64 -11.80 -5.71 -27.23
C LYS A 64 -11.44 -4.43 -27.98
N PRO A 65 -11.70 -3.23 -27.44
CA PRO A 65 -11.58 -2.01 -28.24
C PRO A 65 -10.09 -1.68 -28.37
N CYS A 66 -9.32 -2.24 -27.45
CA CYS A 66 -7.92 -2.00 -27.24
C CYS A 66 -7.13 -3.17 -27.83
N PRO A 67 -6.05 -2.88 -28.57
CA PRO A 67 -5.13 -3.91 -29.03
C PRO A 67 -4.55 -4.67 -27.84
N GLU A 68 -4.23 -5.95 -28.04
CA GLU A 68 -3.51 -6.70 -27.00
C GLU A 68 -2.19 -6.00 -26.71
N PRO A 69 -1.95 -5.61 -25.45
CA PRO A 69 -0.78 -4.81 -25.15
C PRO A 69 0.47 -5.69 -25.22
N ASN A 70 1.51 -5.21 -25.92
CA ASN A 70 2.82 -5.85 -25.96
C ASN A 70 3.56 -5.61 -24.64
N ILE A 71 3.13 -6.31 -23.59
CA ILE A 71 3.63 -6.16 -22.22
C ILE A 71 4.13 -7.52 -21.74
N GLU A 72 5.29 -7.49 -21.09
CA GLU A 72 5.89 -8.67 -20.48
C GLU A 72 4.91 -9.36 -19.50
N PRO A 73 4.82 -10.70 -19.48
CA PRO A 73 3.83 -11.41 -18.66
C PRO A 73 3.83 -11.03 -17.18
N TRP A 74 5.00 -10.71 -16.61
CA TRP A 74 5.13 -10.32 -15.20
C TRP A 74 4.67 -8.88 -14.89
N GLU A 75 4.50 -8.03 -15.90
CA GLU A 75 3.97 -6.66 -15.73
C GLU A 75 2.44 -6.61 -15.83
N ILE A 76 1.80 -7.64 -16.41
CA ILE A 76 0.34 -7.72 -16.61
C ILE A 76 -0.45 -7.42 -15.34
N PRO A 77 -0.11 -7.94 -14.14
CA PRO A 77 -0.88 -7.69 -12.92
C PRO A 77 -0.92 -6.23 -12.47
N PHE A 78 0.00 -5.39 -12.94
CA PHE A 78 0.14 -3.97 -12.55
C PHE A 78 -0.49 -3.01 -13.57
N VAL A 79 -1.13 -3.55 -14.60
CA VAL A 79 -1.64 -2.81 -15.76
C VAL A 79 -3.16 -2.89 -15.77
N HIS A 80 -3.81 -1.74 -15.61
CA HIS A 80 -5.26 -1.65 -15.45
C HIS A 80 -5.88 -0.76 -16.51
N TYR A 81 -7.18 -0.96 -16.74
CA TYR A 81 -7.99 -0.10 -17.60
C TYR A 81 -9.20 0.39 -16.79
N PRO A 82 -9.01 1.40 -15.90
CA PRO A 82 -10.10 1.98 -15.11
C PRO A 82 -11.29 2.38 -15.97
N HIS A 83 -12.49 2.20 -15.42
CA HIS A 83 -13.75 2.64 -16.02
C HIS A 83 -14.47 3.58 -15.03
N PRO A 84 -14.14 4.88 -15.04
CA PRO A 84 -14.72 5.86 -14.13
C PRO A 84 -16.24 5.88 -14.26
N LYS A 85 -16.94 6.02 -13.14
CA LYS A 85 -18.40 6.13 -13.11
C LYS A 85 -18.88 7.54 -13.50
N THR A 86 -18.02 8.53 -13.28
CA THR A 86 -18.37 9.95 -13.41
C THR A 86 -18.13 10.54 -14.79
N TYR A 87 -17.33 9.89 -15.64
CA TYR A 87 -17.03 10.33 -17.01
C TYR A 87 -16.52 9.18 -17.89
N SER A 88 -16.59 9.36 -19.21
CA SER A 88 -15.94 8.45 -20.15
C SER A 88 -14.47 8.84 -20.36
N ARG A 89 -13.56 7.86 -20.30
CA ARG A 89 -12.14 8.08 -20.65
C ARG A 89 -11.90 8.32 -22.14
N ALA A 90 -12.93 8.21 -23.00
CA ALA A 90 -12.87 8.52 -24.44
C ALA A 90 -11.61 7.95 -25.11
N GLU A 91 -10.77 8.80 -25.74
CA GLU A 91 -9.52 8.37 -26.39
C GLU A 91 -8.53 7.67 -25.42
N CYS A 92 -8.60 7.96 -24.12
CA CYS A 92 -7.77 7.36 -23.10
C CYS A 92 -8.26 5.99 -22.61
N ALA A 93 -9.41 5.48 -23.08
CA ALA A 93 -9.97 4.21 -22.61
C ALA A 93 -9.00 3.04 -22.79
N CYS A 94 -8.21 3.05 -23.86
CA CYS A 94 -7.21 2.03 -24.16
C CYS A 94 -5.80 2.36 -23.66
N HIS A 95 -5.63 3.45 -22.92
CA HIS A 95 -4.37 3.74 -22.27
C HIS A 95 -4.29 3.00 -20.92
N PRO A 96 -3.29 2.12 -20.74
CA PRO A 96 -3.11 1.42 -19.48
C PRO A 96 -2.76 2.38 -18.34
N VAL A 97 -3.22 2.05 -17.14
CA VAL A 97 -3.00 2.80 -15.91
C VAL A 97 -2.33 1.90 -14.89
N ARG A 98 -1.28 2.40 -14.25
CA ARG A 98 -0.61 1.76 -13.12
C ARG A 98 -0.99 2.43 -11.82
N TYR A 99 -1.28 1.61 -10.82
CA TYR A 99 -1.64 2.11 -9.49
C TYR A 99 -0.39 2.22 -8.61
N PHE A 100 -0.30 3.32 -7.86
CA PHE A 100 0.79 3.48 -6.90
C PHE A 100 0.37 4.13 -5.57
N ALA A 101 1.15 3.88 -4.52
CA ALA A 101 1.05 4.59 -3.26
C ALA A 101 2.43 5.05 -2.77
N ILE A 102 2.53 6.31 -2.37
CA ILE A 102 3.74 6.87 -1.74
C ILE A 102 3.62 6.67 -0.23
N LEU A 103 4.39 5.72 0.31
CA LEU A 103 4.42 5.43 1.74
C LEU A 103 5.55 6.19 2.40
N SER A 104 5.22 7.03 3.38
CA SER A 104 6.18 7.97 3.96
C SER A 104 5.87 8.26 5.43
N MET A 105 6.83 8.87 6.13
CA MET A 105 6.58 9.51 7.43
C MET A 105 6.39 11.03 7.23
N GLN A 106 5.74 11.69 8.20
CA GLN A 106 5.64 13.15 8.18
C GLN A 106 7.03 13.80 8.09
N ARG A 107 7.11 14.90 7.32
CA ARG A 107 8.35 15.69 7.15
C ARG A 107 9.53 14.95 6.51
N SER A 108 9.24 13.89 5.74
CA SER A 108 10.23 13.16 4.92
C SER A 108 10.32 13.66 3.47
N GLY A 109 9.74 14.83 3.17
CA GLY A 109 9.80 15.43 1.84
C GLY A 109 8.78 14.88 0.83
N SER A 110 7.81 14.06 1.27
CA SER A 110 6.78 13.48 0.40
C SER A 110 5.90 14.51 -0.30
N GLY A 111 5.48 15.58 0.38
CA GLY A 111 4.75 16.68 -0.27
C GLY A 111 5.57 17.41 -1.35
N TRP A 112 6.88 17.44 -1.23
CA TRP A 112 7.77 18.02 -2.25
C TRP A 112 8.02 17.05 -3.40
N PHE A 113 8.29 15.78 -3.08
CA PHE A 113 8.41 14.71 -4.06
C PHE A 113 7.16 14.57 -4.93
N GLU A 114 5.98 14.61 -4.32
CA GLU A 114 4.69 14.58 -5.00
C GLU A 114 4.52 15.72 -6.02
N THR A 115 5.03 16.92 -5.75
CA THR A 115 4.97 18.00 -6.75
C THR A 115 5.79 17.72 -8.00
N PHE A 116 6.87 16.94 -7.91
CA PHE A 116 7.59 16.49 -9.10
C PHE A 116 6.74 15.50 -9.90
N LEU A 117 6.14 14.51 -9.23
CA LEU A 117 5.29 13.54 -9.92
C LEU A 117 4.11 14.23 -10.61
N ASN A 118 3.43 15.15 -9.91
CA ASN A 118 2.32 15.91 -10.48
C ASN A 118 2.74 16.93 -11.54
N SER A 119 4.04 17.20 -11.73
CA SER A 119 4.52 17.98 -12.89
C SER A 119 4.63 17.17 -14.17
N HIS A 120 4.55 15.84 -14.09
CA HIS A 120 4.48 14.94 -15.24
C HIS A 120 3.08 15.00 -15.88
N ALA A 121 3.00 14.91 -17.21
CA ALA A 121 1.73 14.95 -17.94
C ALA A 121 0.82 13.75 -17.59
N ASN A 122 1.38 12.54 -17.53
CA ASN A 122 0.63 11.29 -17.33
C ASN A 122 0.60 10.73 -15.89
N ILE A 123 1.12 11.44 -14.87
CA ILE A 123 1.07 10.97 -13.47
C ILE A 123 0.13 11.84 -12.64
N SER A 124 -0.84 11.21 -11.97
CA SER A 124 -1.72 11.86 -11.00
C SER A 124 -1.51 11.30 -9.59
N SER A 125 -1.01 12.12 -8.67
CA SER A 125 -0.88 11.81 -7.25
C SER A 125 -1.82 12.69 -6.44
N ASN A 126 -2.82 12.08 -5.81
CA ASN A 126 -4.00 12.76 -5.27
C ASN A 126 -3.82 13.38 -3.87
N GLY A 127 -2.59 13.49 -3.34
CA GLY A 127 -2.39 14.05 -2.01
C GLY A 127 -2.51 13.03 -0.88
N GLU A 128 -2.52 13.57 0.34
CA GLU A 128 -2.61 12.81 1.60
C GLU A 128 -4.05 12.47 1.96
N ILE A 129 -4.70 11.63 1.13
CA ILE A 129 -6.16 11.40 1.21
C ILE A 129 -6.60 10.92 2.60
N PHE A 130 -5.81 10.04 3.21
CA PHE A 130 -6.10 9.46 4.52
C PHE A 130 -5.71 10.34 5.70
N SER A 131 -5.28 11.59 5.51
CA SER A 131 -5.15 12.55 6.63
C SER A 131 -6.51 12.82 7.30
N VAL A 132 -7.60 12.65 6.54
CA VAL A 132 -8.98 12.73 7.01
C VAL A 132 -9.37 11.46 7.75
N LYS A 133 -9.62 11.57 9.06
CA LYS A 133 -9.91 10.44 9.96
C LYS A 133 -11.05 9.54 9.49
N VAL A 134 -12.14 10.11 8.98
CA VAL A 134 -13.32 9.35 8.53
C VAL A 134 -12.96 8.32 7.45
N ARG A 135 -12.09 8.70 6.50
CA ARG A 135 -11.68 7.84 5.38
C ARG A 135 -10.86 6.62 5.82
N ARG A 136 -10.31 6.65 7.04
CA ARG A 136 -9.51 5.58 7.63
C ARG A 136 -10.10 5.05 8.93
N SER A 137 -11.43 5.15 9.08
CA SER A 137 -12.14 4.72 10.29
C SER A 137 -12.18 3.19 10.44
N ASN A 138 -12.22 2.47 9.33
CA ASN A 138 -12.14 1.01 9.24
C ASN A 138 -11.69 0.60 7.83
N MET A 139 -11.41 -0.69 7.64
CA MET A 139 -10.91 -1.20 6.36
C MET A 139 -11.91 -1.05 5.20
N SER A 140 -13.23 -1.15 5.45
CA SER A 140 -14.24 -0.97 4.41
C SER A 140 -14.18 0.43 3.80
N THR A 141 -14.12 1.47 4.64
CA THR A 141 -13.99 2.87 4.17
C THR A 141 -12.65 3.12 3.48
N ILE A 142 -11.58 2.45 3.91
CA ILE A 142 -10.27 2.50 3.25
C ILE A 142 -10.37 1.95 1.83
N THR A 143 -10.93 0.74 1.68
CA THR A 143 -11.13 0.08 0.38
C THR A 143 -11.97 0.94 -0.56
N GLU A 144 -13.13 1.43 -0.10
CA GLU A 144 -14.00 2.30 -0.91
C GLU A 144 -13.27 3.57 -1.41
N THR A 145 -12.45 4.16 -0.54
CA THR A 145 -11.64 5.33 -0.89
C THR A 145 -10.58 4.98 -1.94
N LEU A 146 -9.87 3.86 -1.76
CA LEU A 146 -8.86 3.40 -2.71
C LEU A 146 -9.47 3.07 -4.08
N ASP A 147 -10.60 2.38 -4.09
CA ASP A 147 -11.33 2.03 -5.31
C ASP A 147 -11.75 3.28 -6.08
N THR A 148 -12.23 4.31 -5.39
CA THR A 148 -12.59 5.60 -6.01
C THR A 148 -11.37 6.28 -6.66
N ILE A 149 -10.22 6.26 -5.98
CA ILE A 149 -8.97 6.86 -6.51
C ILE A 149 -8.45 6.08 -7.71
N TYR A 150 -8.33 4.76 -7.60
CA TYR A 150 -7.75 3.91 -8.64
C TYR A 150 -8.68 3.76 -9.85
N ASN A 151 -10.00 3.88 -9.65
CA ASN A 151 -10.95 3.97 -10.76
C ASN A 151 -10.97 5.35 -11.45
N LEU A 152 -10.07 6.28 -11.06
CA LEU A 152 -9.98 7.66 -11.56
C LEU A 152 -11.24 8.52 -11.33
N ASP A 153 -12.09 8.14 -10.38
CA ASP A 153 -13.28 8.92 -9.98
C ASP A 153 -12.96 9.99 -8.92
N TRP A 154 -11.71 10.05 -8.46
CA TRP A 154 -11.27 11.04 -7.48
C TRP A 154 -10.91 12.37 -8.15
N LEU A 155 -11.80 13.37 -8.03
CA LEU A 155 -11.57 14.72 -8.55
C LEU A 155 -10.66 15.52 -7.60
N SER A 156 -9.51 15.95 -8.12
CA SER A 156 -8.58 16.79 -7.37
C SER A 156 -7.79 17.73 -8.30
N SER A 157 -6.97 18.60 -7.72
CA SER A 157 -6.03 19.42 -8.51
C SER A 157 -4.94 18.60 -9.24
N ALA A 158 -4.83 17.30 -8.97
CA ALA A 158 -3.92 16.40 -9.66
C ALA A 158 -4.53 15.79 -10.95
N SER A 159 -5.82 16.01 -11.22
CA SER A 159 -6.47 15.59 -12.46
C SER A 159 -5.75 16.15 -13.69
N LYS A 160 -5.67 15.35 -14.75
CA LYS A 160 -4.90 15.64 -15.97
C LYS A 160 -5.81 15.87 -17.15
N ASN A 161 -5.37 16.73 -18.07
CA ASN A 161 -6.01 16.88 -19.37
C ASN A 161 -5.54 15.77 -20.33
N GLU A 162 -4.32 15.27 -20.14
CA GLU A 162 -3.74 14.16 -20.87
C GLU A 162 -4.15 12.82 -20.26
N CYS A 163 -3.99 11.74 -21.05
CA CYS A 163 -4.24 10.38 -20.57
C CYS A 163 -3.35 10.04 -19.37
N THR A 164 -3.97 9.80 -18.21
CA THR A 164 -3.27 9.34 -17.02
C THR A 164 -2.76 7.91 -17.26
N THR A 165 -1.48 7.67 -16.98
CA THR A 165 -0.81 6.36 -17.09
C THR A 165 -0.37 5.84 -15.73
N ALA A 166 -0.22 6.71 -14.74
CA ALA A 166 -0.01 6.33 -13.36
C ALA A 166 -0.90 7.15 -12.44
N VAL A 167 -1.67 6.49 -11.58
CA VAL A 167 -2.51 7.15 -10.57
C VAL A 167 -2.21 6.61 -9.19
N GLY A 168 -2.20 7.51 -8.22
CA GLY A 168 -1.90 7.13 -6.85
C GLY A 168 -2.23 8.20 -5.83
N LEU A 169 -1.69 7.97 -4.64
CA LEU A 169 -1.86 8.83 -3.49
C LEU A 169 -0.62 8.84 -2.61
N LYS A 170 -0.57 9.80 -1.69
CA LYS A 170 0.38 9.82 -0.59
C LYS A 170 -0.30 9.28 0.67
N TRP A 171 0.37 8.39 1.38
CA TRP A 171 -0.14 7.80 2.61
C TRP A 171 0.94 7.80 3.69
N MET A 172 0.66 8.50 4.79
CA MET A 172 1.60 8.50 5.91
C MET A 172 1.42 7.23 6.76
N LEU A 173 2.53 6.65 7.22
CA LEU A 173 2.50 5.40 7.99
C LEU A 173 1.59 5.47 9.24
N ASN A 174 1.47 6.63 9.87
CA ASN A 174 0.65 6.83 11.07
C ASN A 174 -0.84 7.09 10.78
N GLN A 175 -1.34 6.75 9.58
CA GLN A 175 -2.70 7.08 9.13
C GLN A 175 -3.52 5.84 8.78
N GLY A 176 -3.61 4.88 9.70
CA GLY A 176 -4.37 3.64 9.48
C GLY A 176 -3.58 2.57 8.73
N LEU A 177 -2.58 2.97 7.93
CA LEU A 177 -1.77 2.06 7.12
C LEU A 177 -1.10 0.96 7.95
N MET A 178 -0.39 1.35 9.01
CA MET A 178 0.32 0.39 9.87
C MET A 178 -0.64 -0.41 10.76
N GLN A 179 -1.85 0.09 11.00
CA GLN A 179 -2.87 -0.58 11.81
C GLN A 179 -3.60 -1.69 11.04
N HIS A 180 -3.83 -1.49 9.74
CA HIS A 180 -4.52 -2.42 8.84
C HIS A 180 -3.54 -3.02 7.80
N HIS A 181 -2.30 -3.27 8.21
CA HIS A 181 -1.22 -3.57 7.26
C HIS A 181 -1.45 -4.88 6.50
N GLU A 182 -2.09 -5.88 7.12
CA GLU A 182 -2.36 -7.18 6.49
C GLU A 182 -3.39 -7.03 5.37
N GLU A 183 -4.52 -6.39 5.66
CA GLU A 183 -5.61 -6.18 4.70
C GLU A 183 -5.20 -5.22 3.58
N ILE A 184 -4.40 -4.19 3.89
CA ILE A 184 -3.90 -3.25 2.89
C ILE A 184 -2.83 -3.91 2.00
N ALA A 185 -1.93 -4.72 2.56
CA ALA A 185 -0.94 -5.45 1.75
C ALA A 185 -1.64 -6.43 0.79
N GLU A 186 -2.69 -7.10 1.26
CA GLU A 186 -3.51 -7.98 0.43
C GLU A 186 -4.25 -7.20 -0.67
N TYR A 187 -4.87 -6.07 -0.33
CA TYR A 187 -5.48 -5.18 -1.34
C TYR A 187 -4.45 -4.77 -2.40
N PHE A 188 -3.27 -4.29 -1.99
CA PHE A 188 -2.22 -3.90 -2.94
C PHE A 188 -1.75 -5.05 -3.81
N ARG A 189 -1.68 -6.27 -3.28
CA ARG A 189 -1.31 -7.47 -4.03
C ARG A 189 -2.38 -7.84 -5.06
N ILE A 190 -3.65 -7.84 -4.68
CA ILE A 190 -4.79 -8.18 -5.57
C ILE A 190 -4.93 -7.14 -6.68
N HIS A 191 -4.78 -5.85 -6.34
CA HIS A 191 -5.01 -4.73 -7.25
C HIS A 191 -3.73 -4.26 -7.96
N GLY A 192 -2.60 -4.95 -7.85
CA GLY A 192 -1.38 -4.58 -8.57
C GLY A 192 -0.84 -3.18 -8.20
N VAL A 193 -0.99 -2.75 -6.94
CA VAL A 193 -0.51 -1.44 -6.50
C VAL A 193 1.00 -1.48 -6.24
N SER A 194 1.73 -0.56 -6.87
CA SER A 194 3.17 -0.40 -6.67
C SER A 194 3.49 0.62 -5.58
N LEU A 195 4.46 0.34 -4.71
CA LEU A 195 4.79 1.21 -3.58
C LEU A 195 6.04 2.03 -3.83
N ILE A 196 5.98 3.30 -3.49
CA ILE A 196 7.14 4.20 -3.43
C ILE A 196 7.38 4.53 -1.97
N PHE A 197 8.37 3.91 -1.35
CA PHE A 197 8.82 4.30 -0.04
C PHE A 197 9.65 5.57 -0.14
N LEU A 198 9.28 6.60 0.61
CA LEU A 198 10.08 7.81 0.75
C LEU A 198 10.35 8.12 2.22
N PHE A 199 11.60 7.92 2.62
CA PHE A 199 12.05 8.17 3.97
C PHE A 199 13.11 9.27 4.02
N ARG A 200 13.45 9.68 5.24
CA ARG A 200 14.51 10.65 5.49
C ARG A 200 15.54 9.98 6.38
N ARG A 201 16.80 9.92 5.94
CA ARG A 201 17.88 9.25 6.69
C ARG A 201 18.20 9.99 7.99
N ASN A 202 18.37 11.32 7.90
CA ASN A 202 18.66 12.12 9.08
C ASN A 202 17.39 12.39 9.89
N LEU A 203 17.14 11.51 10.86
CA LEU A 203 15.93 11.53 11.69
C LEU A 203 15.91 12.72 12.66
N LEU A 204 17.07 13.23 13.08
CA LEU A 204 17.18 14.43 13.90
C LEU A 204 16.68 15.67 13.13
N ARG A 205 17.14 15.88 11.89
CA ARG A 205 16.62 16.97 11.02
C ARG A 205 15.14 16.81 10.71
N ARG A 206 14.66 15.57 10.62
CA ARG A 206 13.24 15.31 10.48
C ARG A 206 12.48 15.79 11.71
N MET A 207 12.94 15.43 12.91
CA MET A 207 12.35 15.83 14.18
C MET A 207 12.27 17.34 14.33
N VAL A 208 13.37 18.06 14.03
CA VAL A 208 13.37 19.54 13.99
C VAL A 208 12.26 20.06 13.09
N SER A 209 12.10 19.48 11.89
CA SER A 209 11.07 19.90 10.96
C SER A 209 9.64 19.48 11.36
N VAL A 210 9.47 18.44 12.19
CA VAL A 210 8.18 18.06 12.79
C VAL A 210 7.79 19.09 13.83
N LEU A 211 8.69 19.38 14.79
CA LEU A 211 8.44 20.33 15.86
C LEU A 211 8.19 21.74 15.34
N ALA A 212 8.97 22.20 14.36
CA ALA A 212 8.75 23.51 13.74
C ALA A 212 7.40 23.61 12.99
N ASN A 213 6.98 22.52 12.34
CA ASN A 213 5.69 22.48 11.66
C ASN A 213 4.51 22.44 12.65
N GLU A 214 4.66 21.74 13.77
CA GLU A 214 3.68 21.71 14.85
C GLU A 214 3.55 23.09 15.51
N TYR A 215 4.67 23.76 15.78
CA TYR A 215 4.65 25.13 16.29
C TYR A 215 3.91 26.09 15.35
N ASP A 216 4.21 26.06 14.05
CA ASP A 216 3.51 26.89 13.05
C ASP A 216 2.00 26.59 12.96
N ARG A 217 1.56 25.36 13.26
CA ARG A 217 0.12 25.04 13.28
C ARG A 217 -0.65 25.89 14.30
N ASN A 218 -0.01 26.17 15.43
CA ASN A 218 -0.59 26.96 16.51
C ASN A 218 -0.33 28.46 16.30
N ALA A 219 0.95 28.81 16.10
CA ALA A 219 1.40 30.20 15.98
C ALA A 219 1.01 30.88 14.65
N LYS A 220 0.83 30.09 13.58
CA LYS A 220 0.44 30.53 12.24
C LYS A 220 1.28 31.71 11.74
N LEU A 221 2.59 31.47 11.61
CA LEU A 221 3.62 32.50 11.40
C LEU A 221 3.47 33.26 10.06
N LEU A 222 2.66 32.74 9.14
CA LEU A 222 2.41 33.35 7.84
C LEU A 222 1.01 33.97 7.80
N ASN A 223 0.90 35.21 8.28
CA ASN A 223 -0.34 36.01 8.25
C ASN A 223 -1.56 35.25 8.80
N GLY A 224 -1.41 34.58 9.95
CA GLY A 224 -2.51 33.84 10.57
C GLY A 224 -2.89 32.55 9.84
N THR A 225 -2.07 32.08 8.90
CA THR A 225 -2.26 30.80 8.19
C THR A 225 -1.11 29.83 8.49
N HIS A 226 -1.46 28.58 8.79
CA HIS A 226 -0.49 27.48 8.86
C HIS A 226 -0.10 27.03 7.45
N LYS A 227 1.21 26.90 7.16
CA LYS A 227 1.66 26.29 5.91
C LYS A 227 2.70 25.20 6.16
N SER A 228 2.37 23.99 5.74
CA SER A 228 3.31 22.86 5.79
C SER A 228 4.40 22.91 4.71
N HIS A 229 4.13 23.61 3.61
CA HIS A 229 5.04 23.82 2.49
C HIS A 229 4.92 25.27 2.00
N VAL A 230 6.01 25.80 1.46
CA VAL A 230 6.09 27.20 1.00
C VAL A 230 6.65 27.27 -0.41
N HIS A 231 6.30 28.33 -1.12
CA HIS A 231 6.67 28.55 -2.52
C HIS A 231 7.57 29.77 -2.72
N SER A 232 7.81 30.55 -1.67
CA SER A 232 8.74 31.68 -1.71
C SER A 232 9.91 31.49 -0.73
N PRO A 233 11.10 31.99 -1.08
CA PRO A 233 12.22 32.07 -0.14
C PRO A 233 11.88 32.86 1.13
N LYS A 234 11.02 33.88 1.02
CA LYS A 234 10.66 34.74 2.15
C LYS A 234 9.81 34.02 3.19
N GLU A 235 8.79 33.28 2.76
CA GLU A 235 8.01 32.44 3.68
C GLU A 235 8.88 31.36 4.32
N ALA A 236 9.79 30.76 3.55
CA ALA A 236 10.74 29.77 4.07
C ALA A 236 11.63 30.36 5.19
N GLU A 237 12.13 31.58 4.99
CA GLU A 237 12.91 32.30 5.99
C GLU A 237 12.11 32.56 7.27
N ILE A 238 10.85 33.02 7.15
CA ILE A 238 9.97 33.28 8.31
C ILE A 238 9.76 32.00 9.12
N LEU A 239 9.40 30.89 8.47
CA LEU A 239 9.19 29.61 9.15
C LEU A 239 10.47 29.05 9.77
N ALA A 240 11.63 29.29 9.16
CA ALA A 240 12.92 28.80 9.65
C ALA A 240 13.46 29.57 10.87
N LYS A 241 12.86 30.72 11.24
CA LYS A 241 13.25 31.49 12.44
C LYS A 241 12.98 30.75 13.74
N TYR A 242 11.90 29.96 13.79
CA TYR A 242 11.61 29.17 14.98
C TYR A 242 12.59 28.01 15.10
N LYS A 243 13.24 27.93 16.26
CA LYS A 243 14.13 26.84 16.64
C LYS A 243 13.48 26.06 17.78
N PRO A 244 13.15 24.78 17.60
CA PRO A 244 12.62 23.98 18.69
C PRO A 244 13.70 23.64 19.72
N THR A 245 13.26 23.49 20.96
CA THR A 245 14.00 22.79 22.02
C THR A 245 13.65 21.31 21.97
N ILE A 246 14.65 20.43 21.86
CA ILE A 246 14.45 18.98 21.82
C ILE A 246 14.72 18.39 23.20
N ASN A 247 13.84 17.51 23.67
CA ASN A 247 14.09 16.76 24.91
C ASN A 247 15.23 15.75 24.68
N SER A 248 16.45 16.10 25.12
CA SER A 248 17.65 15.28 24.95
C SER A 248 17.57 13.93 25.68
N THR A 249 16.88 13.88 26.82
CA THR A 249 16.66 12.64 27.60
C THR A 249 15.85 11.60 26.84
N LEU A 250 14.88 12.01 26.02
CA LEU A 250 14.02 11.12 25.23
C LEU A 250 14.50 10.93 23.79
N LEU A 251 15.53 11.67 23.36
CA LEU A 251 15.94 11.78 21.97
C LEU A 251 16.27 10.42 21.34
N ILE A 252 17.16 9.63 21.95
CA ILE A 252 17.57 8.32 21.42
C ILE A 252 16.37 7.38 21.29
N ALA A 253 15.50 7.35 22.30
CA ALA A 253 14.30 6.49 22.29
C ALA A 253 13.35 6.87 21.14
N GLN A 254 13.15 8.17 20.91
CA GLN A 254 12.32 8.67 19.82
C GLN A 254 12.93 8.36 18.44
N LEU A 255 14.25 8.54 18.27
CA LEU A 255 14.95 8.18 17.02
C LEU A 255 14.83 6.67 16.75
N LYS A 256 14.98 5.84 17.78
CA LYS A 256 14.83 4.38 17.69
C LYS A 256 13.42 3.97 17.27
N GLN A 257 12.38 4.51 17.93
CA GLN A 257 10.98 4.21 17.59
C GLN A 257 10.65 4.52 16.13
N VAL A 258 11.20 5.61 15.62
CA VAL A 258 11.04 6.02 14.24
C VAL A 258 11.72 5.04 13.27
N ASN A 259 12.93 4.62 13.59
CA ASN A 259 13.66 3.65 12.79
C ASN A 259 12.90 2.31 12.77
N GLU A 260 12.43 1.84 13.93
CA GLU A 260 11.61 0.63 14.05
C GLU A 260 10.31 0.72 13.22
N THR A 261 9.65 1.87 13.22
CA THR A 261 8.44 2.07 12.39
C THR A 261 8.76 1.94 10.90
N THR A 262 9.91 2.45 10.47
CA THR A 262 10.39 2.34 9.08
C THR A 262 10.68 0.89 8.73
N THR A 263 11.41 0.18 9.59
CA THR A 263 11.71 -1.25 9.42
C THR A 263 10.44 -2.10 9.35
N LYS A 264 9.47 -1.86 10.24
CA LYS A 264 8.18 -2.55 10.22
C LYS A 264 7.41 -2.30 8.92
N ALA A 265 7.38 -1.06 8.44
CA ALA A 265 6.70 -0.76 7.18
C ALA A 265 7.33 -1.49 6.00
N LEU A 266 8.67 -1.52 5.91
CA LEU A 266 9.37 -2.28 4.88
C LEU A 266 9.08 -3.78 4.98
N GLU A 267 9.03 -4.33 6.19
CA GLU A 267 8.73 -5.74 6.43
C GLU A 267 7.29 -6.11 6.06
N TYR A 268 6.30 -5.33 6.48
CA TYR A 268 4.88 -5.59 6.22
C TYR A 268 4.53 -5.59 4.73
N PHE A 269 5.24 -4.79 3.94
CA PHE A 269 4.98 -4.61 2.52
C PHE A 269 6.09 -5.18 1.62
N LYS A 270 6.99 -6.02 2.17
CA LYS A 270 8.13 -6.57 1.43
C LYS A 270 7.74 -7.39 0.19
N SER A 271 6.55 -8.01 0.23
CA SER A 271 6.00 -8.82 -0.85
C SER A 271 5.25 -8.00 -1.92
N THR A 272 5.00 -6.72 -1.66
CA THR A 272 4.41 -5.80 -2.63
C THR A 272 5.51 -5.19 -3.50
N ARG A 273 5.29 -5.06 -4.81
CA ARG A 273 6.24 -4.42 -5.73
C ARG A 273 6.56 -3.01 -5.25
N HIS A 274 7.83 -2.71 -4.96
CA HIS A 274 8.20 -1.42 -4.38
C HIS A 274 9.56 -0.88 -4.86
N ILE A 275 9.75 0.43 -4.69
CA ILE A 275 11.03 1.13 -4.77
C ILE A 275 11.27 1.90 -3.46
N ILE A 276 12.52 1.93 -2.98
CA ILE A 276 12.90 2.65 -1.76
C ILE A 276 13.74 3.86 -2.13
N LEU A 277 13.28 5.03 -1.68
CA LEU A 277 13.93 6.30 -1.89
C LEU A 277 14.19 6.98 -0.55
N TYR A 278 15.29 7.72 -0.50
CA TYR A 278 15.58 8.61 0.60
C TYR A 278 15.60 10.06 0.11
N TYR A 279 15.00 10.95 0.88
CA TYR A 279 14.94 12.38 0.62
C TYR A 279 16.33 12.95 0.30
N GLU A 280 17.34 12.55 1.07
CA GLU A 280 18.74 12.93 0.90
C GLU A 280 19.27 12.61 -0.51
N ASP A 281 18.92 11.46 -1.08
CA ASP A 281 19.41 11.03 -2.40
C ASP A 281 18.79 11.87 -3.51
N ILE A 282 17.49 12.15 -3.43
CA ILE A 282 16.77 12.98 -4.39
C ILE A 282 17.25 14.45 -4.30
N VAL A 283 17.61 14.91 -3.10
CA VAL A 283 18.17 16.25 -2.91
C VAL A 283 19.55 16.37 -3.56
N LYS A 284 20.42 15.38 -3.36
CA LYS A 284 21.79 15.34 -3.90
C LYS A 284 21.81 15.10 -5.41
N ASN A 285 21.01 14.15 -5.89
CA ASN A 285 20.98 13.76 -7.29
C ASN A 285 19.55 13.69 -7.84
N ARG A 286 19.20 14.67 -8.68
CA ARG A 286 17.88 14.75 -9.34
C ARG A 286 17.63 13.63 -10.33
N THR A 287 18.65 12.97 -10.86
CA THR A 287 18.45 11.87 -11.82
C THR A 287 17.71 10.70 -11.20
N LYS A 288 17.70 10.58 -9.86
CA LYS A 288 16.88 9.60 -9.13
C LYS A 288 15.38 9.70 -9.37
N LEU A 289 14.88 10.84 -9.86
CA LEU A 289 13.49 10.96 -10.29
C LEU A 289 13.21 10.19 -11.59
N ARG A 290 14.23 9.85 -12.39
CA ARG A 290 14.08 8.97 -13.57
C ARG A 290 13.83 7.53 -13.16
N ASP A 291 14.54 7.04 -12.13
CA ASP A 291 14.29 5.71 -11.53
C ASP A 291 12.81 5.54 -11.14
N VAL A 292 12.15 6.61 -10.68
CA VAL A 292 10.71 6.60 -10.35
C VAL A 292 9.82 6.58 -11.58
N GLN A 293 10.16 7.35 -12.62
CA GLN A 293 9.43 7.35 -13.88
C GLN A 293 9.50 5.96 -14.54
N ASP A 294 10.68 5.34 -14.54
CA ASP A 294 10.90 3.98 -15.05
C ASP A 294 10.16 2.94 -14.20
N PHE A 295 10.18 3.09 -12.88
CA PHE A 295 9.43 2.23 -11.95
C PHE A 295 7.92 2.30 -12.19
N LEU A 296 7.39 3.49 -12.47
CA LEU A 296 5.98 3.71 -12.82
C LEU A 296 5.68 3.50 -14.32
N LYS A 297 6.69 3.17 -15.13
CA LYS A 297 6.59 2.91 -16.58
C LYS A 297 5.91 4.06 -17.33
N VAL A 298 6.29 5.28 -16.99
CA VAL A 298 5.90 6.50 -17.72
C VAL A 298 7.09 7.05 -18.51
N PRO A 299 6.86 7.80 -19.60
CA PRO A 299 7.94 8.43 -20.35
C PRO A 299 8.85 9.28 -19.47
N GLN A 300 10.16 9.23 -19.69
CA GLN A 300 11.06 10.10 -18.94
C GLN A 300 10.92 11.55 -19.41
N MET A 301 10.74 12.46 -18.47
CA MET A 301 10.79 13.90 -18.71
C MET A 301 11.40 14.64 -17.51
N ASP A 302 11.69 15.92 -17.72
CA ASP A 302 12.20 16.79 -16.66
C ASP A 302 11.06 17.22 -15.73
N LEU A 303 11.09 16.69 -14.51
CA LEU A 303 10.13 17.02 -13.47
C LEU A 303 10.50 18.34 -12.77
N LYS A 304 9.48 19.13 -12.42
CA LYS A 304 9.63 20.46 -11.79
C LYS A 304 8.89 20.53 -10.46
N SER A 305 9.42 21.35 -9.54
CA SER A 305 8.75 21.69 -8.28
C SER A 305 8.93 23.17 -7.98
N ARG A 306 7.87 23.81 -7.49
CA ARG A 306 7.89 25.19 -7.01
C ARG A 306 8.08 25.29 -5.49
N GLN A 307 8.23 24.16 -4.78
CA GLN A 307 8.39 24.21 -3.32
C GLN A 307 9.81 24.60 -2.95
N VAL A 308 9.92 25.41 -1.91
CA VAL A 308 11.20 25.89 -1.36
C VAL A 308 11.48 25.18 -0.04
N LYS A 309 12.73 24.73 0.12
CA LYS A 309 13.19 24.12 1.38
C LYS A 309 13.23 25.16 2.50
N ILE A 310 12.55 24.87 3.60
CA ILE A 310 12.46 25.75 4.79
C ILE A 310 13.80 25.78 5.55
N HIS A 311 14.20 24.65 6.13
CA HIS A 311 15.42 24.59 6.95
C HIS A 311 16.67 24.42 6.07
N LYS A 312 17.55 25.43 6.08
CA LYS A 312 18.84 25.47 5.38
C LYS A 312 19.99 25.59 6.39
N GLY A 313 21.17 25.10 6.03
CA GLY A 313 22.36 25.14 6.89
C GLY A 313 22.47 24.00 7.91
N SER A 314 23.39 24.18 8.85
CA SER A 314 23.73 23.24 9.92
C SER A 314 22.57 23.03 10.89
N LEU A 315 22.53 21.87 11.53
CA LEU A 315 21.54 21.58 12.57
C LEU A 315 21.68 22.48 13.80
N SER A 316 22.91 22.83 14.17
CA SER A 316 23.20 23.69 15.33
C SER A 316 22.53 25.07 15.26
N SER A 317 22.29 25.59 14.06
CA SER A 317 21.61 26.86 13.86
C SER A 317 20.08 26.74 13.78
N GLN A 318 19.54 25.52 13.89
CA GLN A 318 18.11 25.21 13.70
C GLN A 318 17.43 24.73 14.98
N VAL A 319 18.14 24.63 16.10
CA VAL A 319 17.64 24.20 17.41
C VAL A 319 18.18 25.11 18.50
N GLU A 320 17.47 25.22 19.63
CA GLU A 320 17.91 26.07 20.74
C GLU A 320 18.97 25.40 21.60
N ASN A 321 18.76 24.12 21.96
CA ASN A 321 19.63 23.38 22.89
C ASN A 321 20.62 22.45 22.17
N TRP A 322 21.37 22.99 21.20
CA TRP A 322 22.31 22.21 20.37
C TRP A 322 23.33 21.41 21.19
N ASN A 323 23.90 22.02 22.24
CA ASN A 323 24.93 21.37 23.05
C ASN A 323 24.41 20.11 23.74
N ASP A 324 23.18 20.14 24.27
CA ASP A 324 22.55 18.99 24.92
C ASP A 324 22.25 17.88 23.91
N ILE A 325 21.76 18.24 22.72
CA ILE A 325 21.49 17.31 21.62
C ILE A 325 22.78 16.64 21.16
N SER A 326 23.83 17.44 20.91
CA SER A 326 25.14 16.93 20.49
C SER A 326 25.70 15.96 21.54
N LYS A 327 25.71 16.38 22.82
CA LYS A 327 26.17 15.54 23.93
C LYS A 327 25.38 14.23 24.06
N ALA A 328 24.06 14.27 23.85
CA ALA A 328 23.22 13.08 23.94
C ALA A 328 23.44 12.09 22.78
N LEU A 329 23.92 12.54 21.62
CA LEU A 329 24.11 11.70 20.44
C LEU A 329 25.56 11.23 20.24
N THR A 330 26.55 11.97 20.74
CA THR A 330 27.97 11.57 20.69
C THR A 330 28.18 10.20 21.34
N GLY A 331 28.90 9.30 20.66
CA GLY A 331 29.15 7.93 21.11
C GLY A 331 27.97 6.97 20.89
N THR A 332 26.91 7.39 20.20
CA THR A 332 25.74 6.55 19.91
C THR A 332 25.67 6.18 18.42
N PRO A 333 24.89 5.16 18.02
CA PRO A 333 24.66 4.85 16.60
C PRO A 333 24.03 6.00 15.79
N TYR A 334 23.52 7.04 16.45
CA TYR A 334 22.89 8.21 15.84
C TYR A 334 23.82 9.42 15.77
N GLU A 335 25.07 9.30 16.20
CA GLU A 335 26.06 10.38 16.17
C GLU A 335 26.21 10.98 14.77
N SER A 336 26.16 10.15 13.72
CA SER A 336 26.23 10.60 12.32
C SER A 336 25.20 11.69 11.98
N PHE A 337 24.05 11.74 12.65
CA PHE A 337 23.01 12.74 12.40
C PHE A 337 23.44 14.16 12.73
N ILE A 338 24.44 14.37 13.60
CA ILE A 338 24.94 15.71 13.95
C ILE A 338 25.95 16.23 12.91
N HIS A 339 26.62 15.33 12.18
CA HIS A 339 27.66 15.66 11.20
C HIS A 339 27.16 15.71 9.76
N GLU A 340 26.07 15.01 9.44
CA GLU A 340 25.49 15.03 8.10
C GLU A 340 24.92 16.41 7.74
N ASP A 341 25.70 17.17 6.98
CA ASP A 341 25.23 18.31 6.22
C ASP A 341 24.85 17.90 4.79
N TYR A 342 23.78 18.53 4.29
CA TYR A 342 23.47 18.52 2.86
C TYR A 342 24.53 19.37 2.13
N ARG A 343 25.77 18.91 2.01
CA ARG A 343 26.65 19.48 0.99
C ARG A 343 26.11 19.02 -0.36
N ARG A 344 25.74 20.00 -1.19
CA ARG A 344 25.41 19.76 -2.61
C ARG A 344 26.66 19.36 -3.36
#